data_AF-A0A7H4LHL6-F1
#
_entry.id   AF-A0A7H4LHL6-F1
#
_cell.length_a   1.000
_cell.length_b   1.000
_cell.length_c   1.000
_cell.angle_alpha   90.00
_cell.angle_beta   90.00
_cell.angle_gamma   90.00
#
_symmetry.space_group_name_H-M   'P 1'
#
loop_
_entity.id
_entity.type
_entity.pdbx_description
1 polymer ?
#
loop_
_entity_poly.entity_id
_entity_poly.type
_entity_poly.pdbx_seq_one_letter_code
_entity_poly.pdbx_strand_id
1 'polypeptide(L)'
;MELSMVSMDLTLLHCPLCLRPLKPPVYECKGRHLACVDCRVERPGNQRQCQKCDRGGGFNVWKTAVDAVLSSVRVEFPYEGCGLYVTYHKLADHQSMCPLVPCKCPVPVYRYEGPPPALSHHISTVHPMPVHRI
;
A
#
# COMPACT_ATOMS: atom_id res chain seq x y z
N MET A 1 21.88 -10.76 14.74
CA MET A 1 20.72 -11.22 13.94
C MET A 1 21.28 -11.79 12.66
N GLU A 2 21.12 -13.09 12.46
CA GLU A 2 21.48 -13.71 11.19
C GLU A 2 20.43 -13.31 10.16
N LEU A 3 20.85 -12.66 9.08
CA LEU A 3 19.99 -12.33 7.95
C LEU A 3 20.30 -13.36 6.86
N SER A 4 19.44 -14.36 6.73
CA SER A 4 19.45 -15.28 5.59
C SER A 4 18.46 -14.79 4.54
N MET A 5 18.85 -14.91 3.26
CA MET A 5 17.97 -14.58 2.16
C MET A 5 16.99 -15.73 1.93
N VAL A 6 15.70 -15.43 2.06
CA VAL A 6 14.61 -16.40 1.86
C VAL A 6 13.71 -15.87 0.75
N SER A 7 13.38 -16.73 -0.22
CA SER A 7 12.39 -16.41 -1.25
C SER A 7 10.99 -16.78 -0.76
N MET A 8 10.01 -15.92 -1.07
CA MET A 8 8.61 -16.17 -0.77
C MET A 8 7.72 -15.60 -1.87
N ASP A 9 6.57 -16.22 -2.09
CA ASP A 9 5.52 -15.64 -2.92
C ASP A 9 4.85 -14.49 -2.17
N LEU A 10 5.08 -13.26 -2.63
CA LEU A 10 4.57 -12.04 -2.00
C LEU A 10 3.05 -11.89 -2.13
N THR A 11 2.42 -12.58 -3.08
CA THR A 11 0.95 -12.57 -3.22
C THR A 11 0.25 -13.16 -2.00
N LEU A 12 0.94 -14.01 -1.23
CA LEU A 12 0.46 -14.55 0.05
C LEU A 12 0.30 -13.45 1.12
N LEU A 13 0.96 -12.31 0.95
CA LEU A 13 0.87 -11.15 1.83
C LEU A 13 -0.21 -10.16 1.37
N HIS A 14 -1.02 -10.50 0.35
CA HIS A 14 -2.12 -9.67 -0.09
C HIS A 14 -3.41 -9.94 0.69
N CYS A 15 -4.18 -8.88 0.89
CA CYS A 15 -5.52 -8.99 1.43
C CYS A 15 -6.39 -9.74 0.41
N PRO A 16 -7.05 -10.85 0.77
CA PRO A 16 -7.86 -11.62 -0.17
C PRO A 16 -9.13 -10.89 -0.63
N LEU A 17 -9.44 -9.73 -0.03
CA LEU A 17 -10.65 -8.96 -0.29
C LEU A 17 -10.43 -7.78 -1.24
N CYS A 18 -9.27 -7.12 -1.19
CA CYS A 18 -8.94 -5.98 -2.06
C CYS A 18 -7.69 -6.22 -2.92
N LEU A 19 -7.02 -7.36 -2.76
CA LEU A 19 -5.84 -7.79 -3.50
C LEU A 19 -4.63 -6.84 -3.39
N ARG A 20 -4.63 -5.95 -2.39
CA ARG A 20 -3.51 -5.07 -2.05
C ARG A 20 -2.64 -5.70 -0.96
N PRO A 21 -1.34 -5.37 -0.87
CA PRO A 21 -0.50 -5.78 0.24
C PRO A 21 -1.14 -5.47 1.59
N LEU A 22 -1.14 -6.46 2.50
CA LEU A 22 -1.56 -6.27 3.87
C LEU A 22 -0.61 -5.29 4.56
N LYS A 23 -1.19 -4.25 5.16
CA LYS A 23 -0.48 -3.30 6.03
C LYS A 23 -0.93 -3.56 7.48
N PRO A 24 0.00 -3.59 8.45
CA PRO A 24 -0.36 -3.54 9.86
C PRO A 24 -1.30 -2.36 10.16
N PRO A 25 -2.33 -2.52 11.02
CA PRO A 25 -2.71 -3.75 11.71
C PRO A 25 -3.56 -4.71 10.86
N VAL A 26 -3.27 -6.02 10.94
CA VAL A 26 -4.03 -7.08 10.27
C VAL A 26 -4.97 -7.82 11.22
N TYR A 27 -6.19 -8.06 10.77
CA TYR A 27 -7.23 -8.71 11.57
C TYR A 27 -7.62 -10.08 11.01
N GLU A 28 -7.92 -11.00 11.90
CA GLU A 28 -8.37 -12.35 11.61
C GLU A 28 -9.85 -12.53 12.04
N CYS A 29 -10.60 -13.24 11.20
CA CYS A 29 -11.94 -13.71 11.55
C CYS A 29 -11.87 -15.05 12.31
N LYS A 30 -12.99 -15.53 12.87
CA LYS A 30 -13.03 -16.83 13.58
C LYS A 30 -12.62 -18.03 12.70
N GLY A 31 -12.78 -17.93 11.38
CA GLY A 31 -12.36 -18.93 10.41
C GLY A 31 -10.92 -18.77 9.88
N ARG A 32 -10.06 -18.00 10.57
CA ARG A 32 -8.63 -17.83 10.24
C ARG A 32 -8.32 -17.05 8.96
N HIS A 33 -9.31 -16.49 8.28
CA HIS A 33 -9.08 -15.55 7.18
C HIS A 33 -8.61 -14.19 7.70
N LEU A 34 -7.63 -13.60 7.00
CA LEU A 34 -7.05 -12.30 7.31
C LEU A 34 -7.68 -11.18 6.44
N ALA A 35 -7.73 -9.97 6.97
CA ALA A 35 -8.11 -8.75 6.26
C ALA A 35 -7.33 -7.53 6.76
N CYS A 36 -7.16 -6.53 5.88
CA CYS A 36 -6.65 -5.21 6.26
C CYS A 36 -7.71 -4.37 6.99
N VAL A 37 -7.28 -3.27 7.60
CA VAL A 37 -8.14 -2.27 8.25
C VAL A 37 -9.24 -1.78 7.31
N ASP A 38 -8.88 -1.38 6.09
CA ASP A 38 -9.83 -0.78 5.15
C ASP A 38 -10.95 -1.77 4.82
N CYS A 39 -10.60 -3.03 4.52
CA CYS A 39 -11.61 -4.06 4.24
C CYS A 39 -12.44 -4.45 5.47
N ARG A 40 -11.92 -4.22 6.68
CA ARG A 40 -12.66 -4.40 7.94
C ARG A 40 -13.67 -3.27 8.17
N VAL A 41 -13.37 -2.03 7.77
CA VAL A 41 -14.16 -0.83 8.08
C VAL A 41 -15.06 -0.37 6.92
N GLU A 42 -14.55 -0.33 5.69
CA GLU A 42 -15.13 0.40 4.56
C GLU A 42 -16.24 -0.31 3.79
N ARG A 43 -16.75 -1.46 4.27
CA ARG A 43 -17.81 -2.16 3.53
C ARG A 43 -19.22 -1.80 4.02
N PRO A 44 -20.10 -1.24 3.16
CA PRO A 44 -21.49 -0.97 3.51
C PRO A 44 -22.26 -2.26 3.83
N GLY A 45 -23.06 -2.26 4.90
CA GLY A 45 -23.91 -3.40 5.26
C GLY A 45 -23.16 -4.62 5.83
N ASN A 46 -23.71 -5.81 5.62
CA ASN A 46 -23.28 -7.11 6.17
C ASN A 46 -21.90 -7.56 5.64
N GLN A 47 -21.29 -6.78 4.75
CA GLN A 47 -20.05 -7.06 4.04
C GLN A 47 -18.79 -6.87 4.91
N ARG A 48 -18.95 -6.39 6.16
CA ARG A 48 -17.93 -6.46 7.22
C ARG A 48 -17.65 -7.90 7.70
N GLN A 49 -18.47 -8.85 7.27
CA GLN A 49 -18.31 -10.26 7.58
C GLN A 49 -17.41 -10.94 6.54
N CYS A 50 -16.63 -11.90 7.02
CA CYS A 50 -15.83 -12.78 6.18
C CYS A 50 -16.75 -13.56 5.23
N GLN A 51 -16.63 -13.29 3.93
CA GLN A 51 -17.41 -13.95 2.88
C GLN A 51 -16.96 -15.39 2.59
N LYS A 52 -15.80 -15.79 3.13
CA LYS A 52 -15.25 -17.14 2.98
C LYS A 52 -15.66 -18.09 4.12
N CYS A 53 -16.34 -17.61 5.16
CA CYS A 53 -16.80 -18.44 6.27
C CYS A 53 -18.28 -18.78 6.09
N ASP A 54 -18.64 -20.06 6.18
CA ASP A 54 -20.02 -20.54 6.03
C ASP A 54 -21.02 -19.89 7.00
N ARG A 55 -20.55 -19.48 8.18
CA ARG A 55 -21.39 -18.85 9.21
C ARG A 55 -21.31 -17.32 9.26
N GLY A 56 -20.55 -16.71 8.35
CA GLY A 56 -20.17 -15.30 8.48
C GLY A 56 -19.37 -15.02 9.76
N GLY A 57 -18.78 -13.84 9.86
CA GLY A 57 -18.06 -13.42 11.06
C GLY A 57 -17.14 -12.23 10.83
N GLY A 58 -17.12 -11.30 11.78
CA GLY A 58 -16.26 -10.11 11.70
C GLY A 58 -14.77 -10.43 11.89
N PHE A 59 -13.93 -9.53 11.40
CA PHE A 59 -12.49 -9.51 11.64
C PHE A 59 -12.21 -8.78 12.96
N ASN A 60 -12.23 -9.53 14.07
CA ASN A 60 -12.19 -8.96 15.42
C ASN A 60 -10.88 -9.25 16.17
N VAL A 61 -10.04 -10.16 15.64
CA VAL A 61 -8.81 -10.58 16.32
C VAL A 61 -7.62 -9.95 15.63
N TRP A 62 -6.93 -9.02 16.29
CA TRP A 62 -5.67 -8.47 15.79
C TRP A 62 -4.55 -9.52 15.85
N LYS A 63 -3.76 -9.64 14.76
CA LYS A 63 -2.62 -10.57 14.67
C LYS A 63 -1.28 -9.84 14.66
N THR A 64 -0.79 -9.51 15.85
CA THR A 64 0.52 -8.86 16.03
C THR A 64 1.69 -9.66 15.44
N ALA A 65 1.64 -11.00 15.47
CA ALA A 65 2.66 -11.83 14.84
C ALA A 65 2.69 -11.66 13.31
N VAL A 66 1.52 -11.55 12.66
CA VAL A 66 1.44 -11.28 11.22
C VAL A 66 1.94 -9.88 10.92
N ASP A 67 1.60 -8.89 11.75
CA ASP A 67 2.13 -7.53 11.61
C ASP A 67 3.66 -7.46 11.69
N ALA A 68 4.25 -8.23 12.60
CA ALA A 68 5.71 -8.31 12.74
C ALA A 68 6.36 -8.89 11.48
N VAL A 69 5.78 -9.96 10.92
CA VAL A 69 6.22 -10.54 9.64
C VAL A 69 6.08 -9.52 8.51
N LEU A 70 4.92 -8.89 8.35
CA LEU A 70 4.70 -7.88 7.31
C LEU A 70 5.64 -6.67 7.41
N SER A 71 6.08 -6.35 8.62
CA SER A 71 7.02 -5.26 8.88
C SER A 71 8.48 -5.65 8.62
N SER A 72 8.82 -6.94 8.69
CA SER A 72 10.17 -7.46 8.46
C SER A 72 10.45 -7.84 7.02
N VAL A 73 9.43 -8.17 6.22
CA VAL A 73 9.60 -8.52 4.80
C VAL A 73 10.10 -7.30 4.03
N ARG A 74 11.34 -7.38 3.55
CA ARG A 74 11.96 -6.37 2.69
C ARG A 74 12.16 -6.92 1.29
N VAL A 75 11.98 -6.04 0.32
CA VAL A 75 12.20 -6.34 -1.09
C VAL A 75 13.03 -5.21 -1.70
N GLU A 76 13.87 -5.54 -2.65
CA GLU A 76 14.56 -4.53 -3.44
C GLU A 76 13.55 -3.75 -4.28
N PHE A 77 13.68 -2.42 -4.28
CA PHE A 77 12.80 -1.57 -5.08
C PHE A 77 13.15 -1.73 -6.57
N PRO A 78 12.18 -2.12 -7.44
CA PRO A 78 12.44 -2.48 -8.83
C PRO A 78 12.57 -1.23 -9.70
N TYR A 79 13.55 -0.39 -9.41
CA TYR A 79 13.89 0.77 -10.22
C TYR A 79 15.41 0.93 -10.33
N GLU A 80 15.89 1.02 -11.56
CA GLU A 80 17.31 1.12 -11.88
C GLU A 80 17.98 2.26 -11.10
N GLY A 81 19.09 1.94 -10.43
CA GLY A 81 19.87 2.88 -9.64
C GLY A 81 19.34 3.20 -8.23
N CYS A 82 18.16 2.71 -7.83
CA CYS A 82 17.68 2.92 -6.45
C CYS A 82 18.39 2.00 -5.45
N GLY A 83 18.39 0.68 -5.70
CA GLY A 83 19.05 -0.33 -4.86
C GLY A 83 18.55 -0.41 -3.41
N LEU A 84 17.48 0.31 -3.04
CA LEU A 84 16.96 0.34 -1.68
C LEU A 84 16.06 -0.87 -1.40
N TYR A 85 16.28 -1.47 -0.23
CA TYR A 85 15.42 -2.52 0.31
C TYR A 85 14.29 -1.89 1.14
N VAL A 86 13.08 -1.92 0.61
CA VAL A 86 11.90 -1.31 1.22
C VAL A 86 11.03 -2.39 1.88
N THR A 87 10.33 -2.02 2.95
CA THR A 87 9.32 -2.92 3.51
C THR A 87 8.24 -3.16 2.46
N TYR A 88 7.89 -4.42 2.18
CA TYR A 88 7.06 -4.78 1.04
C TYR A 88 5.75 -3.99 0.97
N HIS A 89 5.03 -3.87 2.08
CA HIS A 89 3.75 -3.18 2.13
C HIS A 89 3.86 -1.64 1.98
N LYS A 90 5.08 -1.08 1.92
CA LYS A 90 5.37 0.35 1.68
C LYS A 90 5.95 0.63 0.29
N LEU A 91 5.98 -0.36 -0.59
CA LEU A 91 6.62 -0.22 -1.90
C LEU A 91 6.00 0.88 -2.77
N ALA A 92 4.66 1.00 -2.75
CA ALA A 92 3.95 2.09 -3.43
C ALA A 92 4.25 3.47 -2.82
N ASP A 93 4.40 3.53 -1.49
CA ASP A 93 4.74 4.77 -0.79
C ASP A 93 6.18 5.20 -1.13
N HIS A 94 7.10 4.25 -1.28
CA HIS A 94 8.44 4.55 -1.78
C HIS A 94 8.41 5.00 -3.24
N GLN A 95 7.65 4.33 -4.11
CA GLN A 95 7.54 4.69 -5.52
C GLN A 95 7.09 6.14 -5.74
N SER A 96 6.17 6.65 -4.92
CA SER A 96 5.67 8.03 -5.04
C SER A 96 6.66 9.10 -4.54
N MET A 97 7.65 8.70 -3.74
CA MET A 97 8.64 9.60 -3.15
C MET A 97 10.05 9.41 -3.71
N CYS A 98 10.30 8.32 -4.45
CA CYS A 98 11.61 7.99 -4.97
C CYS A 98 12.05 9.06 -5.99
N PRO A 99 13.20 9.72 -5.79
CA PRO A 99 13.64 10.81 -6.67
C PRO A 99 14.01 10.33 -8.07
N LEU A 100 14.30 9.03 -8.22
CA LEU A 100 14.66 8.41 -9.47
C LEU A 100 13.44 8.06 -10.32
N VAL A 101 12.27 7.86 -9.70
CA VAL A 101 11.02 7.52 -10.40
C VAL A 101 10.35 8.80 -10.91
N PRO A 102 10.10 8.93 -12.22
CA PRO A 102 9.35 10.05 -12.76
C PRO A 102 7.92 10.08 -12.20
N CYS A 103 7.49 11.25 -11.75
CA CYS A 103 6.11 11.52 -11.41
C CYS A 103 5.35 12.03 -12.64
N LYS A 104 4.06 11.66 -12.71
CA LYS A 104 3.14 12.16 -13.72
C LYS A 104 2.30 13.29 -13.15
N CYS A 105 1.98 14.28 -13.99
CA CYS A 105 1.02 15.30 -13.59
C CYS A 105 -0.39 14.68 -13.43
N PRO A 106 -1.09 14.96 -12.31
CA PRO A 106 -2.43 14.45 -12.09
C PRO A 106 -3.50 15.13 -12.96
N VAL A 107 -3.15 16.23 -13.65
CA VAL A 107 -4.10 16.97 -14.49
C VAL A 107 -4.19 16.31 -15.87
N PRO A 108 -5.38 15.85 -16.31
CA PRO A 108 -5.56 14.99 -17.49
C PRO A 108 -5.05 15.57 -18.82
N VAL A 109 -4.98 16.90 -18.91
CA VAL A 109 -4.71 17.62 -20.16
C VAL A 109 -3.21 17.76 -20.43
N TYR A 110 -2.36 17.68 -19.40
CA TYR A 110 -0.93 17.92 -19.52
C TYR A 110 -0.12 16.68 -19.16
N ARG A 111 0.64 16.18 -20.13
CA ARG A 111 1.49 14.99 -19.98
C ARG A 111 2.88 15.37 -19.46
N TYR A 112 2.95 15.97 -18.27
CA TYR A 112 4.24 16.08 -17.61
C TYR A 112 4.64 14.73 -17.02
N GLU A 113 5.89 14.34 -17.30
CA GLU A 113 6.57 13.19 -16.71
C GLU A 113 8.01 13.62 -16.39
N GLY A 114 8.37 13.60 -15.11
CA GLY A 114 9.67 14.09 -14.67
C GLY A 114 9.86 13.91 -13.17
N PRO A 115 11.03 14.24 -12.60
CA PRO A 115 11.35 13.93 -11.22
C PRO A 115 10.40 14.64 -10.23
N PRO A 116 10.19 14.07 -9.01
CA PRO A 116 9.25 14.62 -8.04
C PRO A 116 9.45 16.11 -7.69
N PRO A 117 10.69 16.62 -7.49
CA PRO A 117 10.92 18.05 -7.22
C PRO A 117 10.44 18.97 -8.35
N ALA A 118 10.55 18.54 -9.60
CA ALA A 118 10.14 19.33 -10.76
C ALA A 118 8.62 19.29 -10.99
N LEU A 119 7.89 18.30 -10.45
CA LEU A 119 6.44 18.25 -10.52
C LEU A 119 5.80 19.42 -9.76
N SER A 120 6.31 19.78 -8.58
CA SER A 120 5.80 20.93 -7.81
C SER A 120 5.91 22.23 -8.61
N HIS A 121 7.06 22.45 -9.25
CA HIS A 121 7.27 23.60 -10.13
C HIS A 121 6.36 23.57 -11.37
N HIS A 122 6.18 22.39 -11.98
CA HIS A 122 5.23 22.22 -13.08
C HIS A 122 3.80 22.59 -12.67
N ILE A 123 3.33 22.11 -11.52
CA ILE A 123 1.98 22.41 -11.02
C ILE A 123 1.81 23.91 -10.79
N SER A 124 2.77 24.58 -10.14
CA SER A 124 2.63 26.02 -9.84
C SER A 124 2.68 26.91 -11.08
N THR A 125 3.37 26.48 -12.15
CA THR A 125 3.54 27.26 -13.38
C THR A 125 2.50 26.96 -14.45
N VAL A 126 2.11 25.69 -14.62
CA VAL A 126 1.18 25.22 -15.66
C VAL A 126 -0.25 25.10 -15.14
N HIS A 127 -0.42 24.89 -13.83
CA HIS A 127 -1.71 24.78 -13.15
C HIS A 127 -1.84 25.77 -11.99
N PRO A 128 -1.68 27.09 -12.23
CA PRO A 128 -1.85 28.08 -11.18
C PRO A 128 -3.25 27.94 -10.56
N MET A 129 -3.29 27.53 -9.29
CA MET A 129 -4.55 27.44 -8.55
C MET A 129 -5.11 28.85 -8.38
N PRO A 130 -6.39 29.10 -8.70
CA PRO A 130 -7.02 30.36 -8.35
C PRO A 130 -6.99 30.49 -6.84
N VAL A 131 -6.29 31.52 -6.35
CA VAL A 131 -6.26 31.83 -4.92
C VAL A 131 -7.68 32.23 -4.53
N HIS A 132 -8.38 31.36 -3.81
CA HIS A 132 -9.61 31.78 -3.13
C HIS A 132 -9.20 32.79 -2.07
N ARG A 133 -9.41 34.08 -2.38
CA ARG A 133 -9.40 35.15 -1.38
C ARG A 133 -10.58 34.88 -0.45
N ILE A 134 -10.28 34.57 0.81
CA ILE A 134 -11.22 34.61 1.93
C ILE A 134 -11.40 36.07 2.32
#